data_AF-A0A1R4GW37-F1
#
_entry.id   AF-A0A1R4GW37-F1
#
_cell.length_a   1.000
_cell.length_b   1.000
_cell.length_c   1.000
_cell.angle_alpha   90.00
_cell.angle_beta   90.00
_cell.angle_gamma   90.00
#
_symmetry.space_group_name_H-M   'P 1'
#
loop_
_entity.id
_entity.type
_entity.pdbx_description
1 polymer ?
#
loop_
_entity_poly.entity_id
_entity_poly.type
_entity_poly.pdbx_seq_one_letter_code
_entity_poly.pdbx_strand_id
1 'polypeptide(L)'
;MSQSFRVLGLLLGSLLFNQASLASTVDWTPFFKPWENACDLSKQDIMLKRMTPNYDSFYKSNTYKGNKLPFKPGTIALPNAYKLFVDSDLKTGFYDINGISSGSTFTKKSSYFDAHFNVVGTYYGMPIKKIGFAGGIANGIYSPYFVIDKPVDEVRRKLRANTKITFEDCEVCDENEDDEAAVGLELYPSQQKANMTDVICDLSN
;
A
#
# COMPACT_ATOMS: atom_id res chain seq x y z
N MET A 1 7.04 -72.22 -35.51
CA MET A 1 7.96 -72.27 -34.36
C MET A 1 9.21 -71.49 -34.72
N SER A 2 9.37 -70.28 -34.17
CA SER A 2 10.67 -69.62 -34.02
C SER A 2 10.51 -68.37 -33.14
N GLN A 3 11.12 -68.47 -31.95
CA GLN A 3 11.82 -67.47 -31.16
C GLN A 3 11.13 -66.17 -30.70
N SER A 4 10.95 -66.14 -29.37
CA SER A 4 10.79 -64.99 -28.51
C SER A 4 12.08 -64.15 -28.42
N PHE A 5 11.94 -62.81 -28.44
CA PHE A 5 12.78 -61.91 -27.65
C PHE A 5 11.92 -60.74 -27.14
N ARG A 6 11.77 -60.67 -25.80
CA ARG A 6 11.38 -59.46 -25.06
C ARG A 6 12.55 -58.48 -25.14
N VAL A 7 12.30 -57.17 -25.18
CA VAL A 7 12.86 -56.16 -24.24
C VAL A 7 12.10 -54.83 -24.41
N LEU A 8 11.32 -54.53 -23.36
CA LEU A 8 11.10 -53.24 -22.69
C LEU A 8 11.89 -52.02 -23.25
N GLY A 9 11.22 -51.15 -24.00
CA GLY A 9 11.73 -49.84 -24.42
C GLY A 9 11.18 -48.70 -23.55
N LEU A 10 11.99 -48.26 -22.59
CA LEU A 10 12.05 -46.96 -21.91
C LEU A 10 10.89 -45.94 -22.10
N LEU A 11 10.02 -45.88 -21.10
CA LEU A 11 9.31 -44.67 -20.67
C LEU A 11 10.23 -43.87 -19.74
N LEU A 12 10.91 -42.83 -20.22
CA LEU A 12 11.54 -41.80 -19.38
C LEU A 12 12.02 -40.65 -20.26
N GLY A 13 11.29 -39.52 -20.25
CA GLY A 13 11.73 -38.35 -21.01
C GLY A 13 10.76 -37.18 -21.09
N SER A 14 9.99 -36.89 -20.03
CA SER A 14 9.24 -35.62 -19.95
C SER A 14 9.10 -35.16 -18.51
N LEU A 15 10.24 -34.96 -17.84
CA LEU A 15 10.33 -34.38 -16.50
C LEU A 15 11.32 -33.21 -16.51
N LEU A 16 11.22 -32.29 -17.47
CA LEU A 16 12.04 -31.07 -17.47
C LEU A 16 11.32 -29.89 -18.11
N PHE A 17 10.13 -29.52 -17.62
CA PHE A 17 9.65 -28.13 -17.72
C PHE A 17 8.80 -27.76 -16.49
N ASN A 18 9.33 -28.04 -15.29
CA ASN A 18 9.03 -27.17 -14.15
C ASN A 18 9.95 -25.94 -14.26
N GLN A 19 9.73 -25.12 -15.29
CA GLN A 19 10.07 -23.71 -15.15
C GLN A 19 8.99 -23.14 -14.25
N ALA A 20 9.18 -23.29 -12.94
CA ALA A 20 8.65 -22.31 -12.02
C ALA A 20 9.24 -20.98 -12.50
N SER A 21 8.46 -20.22 -13.27
CA SER A 21 8.76 -18.82 -13.48
C SER A 21 8.66 -18.21 -12.09
N LEU A 22 9.78 -18.13 -11.39
CA LEU A 22 10.02 -17.05 -10.45
C LEU A 22 9.89 -15.78 -11.29
N ALA A 23 8.65 -15.34 -11.51
CA ALA A 23 8.38 -13.98 -11.88
C ALA A 23 9.11 -13.19 -10.81
N SER A 24 10.20 -12.54 -11.20
CA SER A 24 11.05 -11.80 -10.28
C SER A 24 10.21 -10.66 -9.73
N THR A 25 9.52 -10.89 -8.62
CA THR A 25 8.75 -9.86 -7.93
C THR A 25 9.75 -8.88 -7.32
N VAL A 26 9.44 -7.59 -7.28
CA VAL A 26 10.32 -6.61 -6.65
C VAL A 26 10.22 -6.68 -5.13
N ASP A 27 11.36 -6.48 -4.47
CA ASP A 27 11.41 -6.21 -3.04
C ASP A 27 11.25 -4.72 -2.79
N TRP A 28 10.14 -4.34 -2.15
CA TRP A 28 9.82 -2.99 -1.73
C TRP A 28 10.42 -2.63 -0.37
N THR A 29 11.05 -3.57 0.36
CA THR A 29 11.71 -3.27 1.64
C THR A 29 12.70 -2.12 1.55
N PRO A 30 13.62 -2.03 0.57
CA PRO A 30 14.52 -0.88 0.45
C PRO A 30 13.79 0.45 0.21
N PHE A 31 12.63 0.41 -0.46
CA PHE A 31 11.82 1.59 -0.74
C PHE A 31 11.13 2.11 0.53
N PHE A 32 10.58 1.21 1.35
CA PHE A 32 9.87 1.55 2.59
C PHE A 32 10.74 1.59 3.84
N LYS A 33 12.01 1.17 3.75
CA LYS A 33 12.94 1.14 4.89
C LYS A 33 13.01 2.46 5.66
N PRO A 34 13.02 3.65 5.00
CA PRO A 34 12.99 4.93 5.72
C PRO A 34 11.74 5.11 6.59
N TRP A 35 10.59 4.57 6.19
CA TRP A 35 9.33 4.75 6.91
C TRP A 35 9.34 4.05 8.27
N GLU A 36 10.16 3.02 8.44
CA GLU A 36 10.34 2.31 9.71
C GLU A 36 11.02 3.16 10.79
N ASN A 37 11.57 4.33 10.42
CA ASN A 37 12.18 5.29 11.32
C ASN A 37 11.35 6.57 11.32
N ALA A 38 10.31 6.63 12.17
CA ALA A 38 9.50 7.83 12.34
C ALA A 38 8.90 8.37 11.04
N CYS A 39 8.46 7.46 10.15
CA CYS A 39 7.85 7.84 8.88
C CYS A 39 8.76 8.80 8.08
N ASP A 40 10.06 8.54 7.96
CA ASP A 40 10.93 9.38 7.13
C ASP A 40 10.51 9.29 5.65
N LEU A 41 9.78 10.32 5.20
CA LEU A 41 9.30 10.45 3.83
C LEU A 41 10.23 11.27 2.93
N SER A 42 11.40 11.69 3.40
CA SER A 42 12.28 12.64 2.68
C SER A 42 12.64 12.19 1.26
N LYS A 43 12.66 10.86 1.01
CA LYS A 43 12.97 10.26 -0.29
C LYS A 43 11.74 10.00 -1.16
N GLN A 44 10.54 10.07 -0.60
CA GLN A 44 9.27 9.74 -1.26
C GLN A 44 8.31 10.94 -1.35
N ASP A 45 8.67 12.07 -0.74
CA ASP A 45 7.89 13.32 -0.69
C ASP A 45 7.39 13.79 -2.07
N ILE A 46 8.22 13.65 -3.11
CA ILE A 46 7.84 14.02 -4.49
C ILE A 46 6.75 13.10 -5.05
N MET A 47 6.77 11.81 -4.72
CA MET A 47 5.74 10.86 -5.16
C MET A 47 4.40 11.19 -4.47
N LEU A 48 4.44 11.41 -3.16
CA LEU A 48 3.25 11.64 -2.34
C LEU A 48 2.58 12.99 -2.66
N LYS A 49 3.36 14.07 -2.82
CA LYS A 49 2.88 15.38 -3.28
C LYS A 49 2.17 15.37 -4.63
N ARG A 50 2.45 14.38 -5.49
CA ARG A 50 1.81 14.25 -6.81
C ARG A 50 0.52 13.44 -6.76
N MET A 51 0.26 12.74 -5.66
CA MET A 51 -0.98 11.99 -5.45
C MET A 51 -2.06 12.83 -4.73
N THR A 52 -1.67 13.97 -4.13
CA THR A 52 -2.59 14.88 -3.42
C THR A 52 -3.40 15.77 -4.36
N PRO A 53 -4.70 15.95 -4.11
CA PRO A 53 -5.48 17.04 -4.69
C PRO A 53 -4.93 18.41 -4.33
N ASN A 54 -4.91 19.34 -5.30
CA ASN A 54 -4.53 20.73 -5.05
C ASN A 54 -5.70 21.52 -4.44
N TYR A 55 -5.93 21.31 -3.14
CA TYR A 55 -7.05 21.91 -2.39
C TYR A 55 -7.08 23.42 -2.40
N ASP A 56 -5.90 24.05 -2.31
CA ASP A 56 -5.76 25.49 -2.21
C ASP A 56 -6.32 26.18 -3.46
N SER A 57 -6.17 25.54 -4.63
CA SER A 57 -6.78 26.00 -5.88
C SER A 57 -8.31 25.84 -5.91
N PHE A 58 -8.87 24.86 -5.19
CA PHE A 58 -10.30 24.53 -5.21
C PHE A 58 -11.12 25.40 -4.26
N TYR A 59 -10.64 25.63 -3.04
CA TYR A 59 -11.37 26.42 -2.04
C TYR A 59 -11.28 27.94 -2.26
N LYS A 60 -10.15 28.43 -2.78
CA LYS A 60 -9.94 29.88 -3.04
C LYS A 60 -10.57 30.35 -4.34
N SER A 61 -10.95 29.43 -5.23
CA SER A 61 -11.55 29.76 -6.53
C SER A 61 -13.07 29.92 -6.43
N ASN A 62 -13.56 31.12 -6.71
CA ASN A 62 -14.99 31.38 -6.85
C ASN A 62 -15.60 30.61 -8.04
N THR A 63 -14.80 30.20 -9.03
CA THR A 63 -15.22 29.36 -10.18
C THR A 63 -15.62 27.94 -9.75
N TYR A 64 -15.12 27.48 -8.61
CA TYR A 64 -15.28 26.10 -8.16
C TYR A 64 -16.22 25.94 -6.97
N LYS A 65 -16.75 27.04 -6.42
CA LYS A 65 -17.83 27.01 -5.43
C LYS A 65 -19.09 26.36 -6.03
N GLY A 66 -19.39 25.14 -5.57
CA GLY A 66 -20.61 24.40 -5.95
C GLY A 66 -20.48 23.47 -7.16
N ASN A 67 -19.30 23.36 -7.77
CA ASN A 67 -19.08 22.54 -8.96
C ASN A 67 -18.43 21.17 -8.64
N LYS A 68 -18.74 20.17 -9.46
CA LYS A 68 -17.98 18.90 -9.51
C LYS A 68 -16.63 19.17 -10.15
N LEU A 69 -15.55 18.71 -9.54
CA LEU A 69 -14.20 18.92 -10.06
C LEU A 69 -13.57 17.59 -10.46
N PRO A 70 -13.10 17.45 -11.72
CA PRO A 70 -12.27 16.33 -12.08
C PRO A 70 -10.91 16.50 -11.41
N PHE A 71 -10.56 15.57 -10.53
CA PHE A 71 -9.21 15.49 -10.03
C PHE A 71 -8.29 15.07 -11.17
N LYS A 72 -7.23 15.87 -11.41
CA LYS A 72 -6.14 15.46 -12.28
C LYS A 72 -5.01 14.95 -11.41
N PRO A 73 -4.77 13.63 -11.39
CA PRO A 73 -3.63 13.09 -10.68
C PRO A 73 -2.32 13.64 -11.24
N GLY A 74 -1.34 13.89 -10.37
CA GLY A 74 0.02 14.12 -10.81
C GLY A 74 0.66 12.83 -11.35
N THR A 75 1.84 12.94 -11.94
CA THR A 75 2.59 11.79 -12.45
C THR A 75 3.43 11.15 -11.35
N ILE A 76 3.24 9.86 -11.09
CA ILE A 76 3.99 9.11 -10.09
C ILE A 76 5.50 9.17 -10.42
N ALA A 77 6.29 9.64 -9.46
CA ALA A 77 7.75 9.69 -9.57
C ALA A 77 8.38 8.53 -8.79
N LEU A 78 8.31 7.32 -9.36
CA LEU A 78 9.01 6.15 -8.81
C LEU A 78 10.40 5.98 -9.42
N PRO A 79 11.38 5.41 -8.69
CA PRO A 79 12.63 4.96 -9.31
C PRO A 79 12.33 3.88 -10.38
N ASN A 80 13.15 3.84 -11.43
CA ASN A 80 12.90 2.95 -12.58
C ASN A 80 12.78 1.46 -12.20
N ALA A 81 13.51 1.02 -11.17
CA ALA A 81 13.45 -0.34 -10.65
C ALA A 81 12.04 -0.74 -10.15
N TYR A 82 11.22 0.23 -9.73
CA TYR A 82 9.89 -0.03 -9.17
C TYR A 82 8.75 0.21 -10.18
N LYS A 83 8.98 1.04 -11.21
CA LYS A 83 7.93 1.39 -12.19
C LYS A 83 7.33 0.19 -12.91
N LEU A 84 8.13 -0.83 -13.21
CA LEU A 84 7.69 -2.05 -13.90
C LEU A 84 6.76 -2.94 -13.04
N PHE A 85 6.65 -2.62 -11.75
CA PHE A 85 5.88 -3.39 -10.77
C PHE A 85 4.62 -2.66 -10.31
N VAL A 86 4.28 -1.57 -10.97
CA VAL A 86 2.99 -0.88 -10.85
C VAL A 86 2.04 -1.51 -11.88
N ASP A 87 0.97 -2.14 -11.39
CA ASP A 87 0.02 -2.94 -12.18
C ASP A 87 -1.27 -2.17 -12.49
N SER A 88 -1.31 -0.87 -12.19
CA SER A 88 -2.44 -0.04 -12.58
C SER A 88 -2.06 1.42 -12.75
N ASP A 89 -2.87 2.13 -13.53
CA ASP A 89 -2.93 3.58 -13.45
C ASP A 89 -3.32 4.04 -12.03
N LEU A 90 -3.08 5.32 -11.73
CA LEU A 90 -3.50 5.91 -10.46
C LEU A 90 -5.03 5.91 -10.37
N LYS A 91 -5.56 5.27 -9.33
CA LYS A 91 -6.97 5.25 -8.99
C LYS A 91 -7.25 6.29 -7.92
N THR A 92 -8.39 6.97 -8.03
CA THR A 92 -8.82 7.96 -7.05
C THR A 92 -10.27 7.76 -6.65
N GLY A 93 -10.53 7.79 -5.35
CA GLY A 93 -11.85 7.77 -4.75
C GLY A 93 -12.07 8.96 -3.83
N PHE A 94 -13.26 9.51 -3.84
CA PHE A 94 -13.70 10.57 -2.92
C PHE A 94 -14.89 10.09 -2.11
N TYR A 95 -14.88 10.37 -0.81
CA TYR A 95 -15.87 9.87 0.15
C TYR A 95 -16.40 11.01 1.00
N ASP A 96 -17.68 10.96 1.37
CA ASP A 96 -18.23 11.89 2.37
C ASP A 96 -17.88 11.48 3.81
N ILE A 97 -18.34 12.25 4.80
CA ILE A 97 -18.04 11.99 6.22
C ILE A 97 -18.56 10.63 6.71
N ASN A 98 -19.53 10.04 6.01
CA ASN A 98 -20.10 8.73 6.33
C ASN A 98 -19.47 7.61 5.49
N GLY A 99 -18.40 7.89 4.73
CA GLY A 99 -17.73 6.91 3.87
C GLY A 99 -18.47 6.61 2.56
N ILE A 100 -19.50 7.38 2.19
CA ILE A 100 -20.23 7.15 0.94
C ILE A 100 -19.39 7.65 -0.23
N SER A 101 -19.07 6.74 -1.15
CA SER A 101 -18.23 7.04 -2.31
C SER A 101 -18.95 7.90 -3.36
N SER A 102 -18.24 8.90 -3.88
CA SER A 102 -18.58 9.70 -5.05
C SER A 102 -17.75 9.32 -6.30
N GLY A 103 -17.05 8.18 -6.23
CA GLY A 103 -16.12 7.73 -7.28
C GLY A 103 -14.92 8.67 -7.41
N SER A 104 -14.46 8.90 -8.63
CA SER A 104 -13.31 9.76 -8.95
C SER A 104 -13.64 11.26 -9.01
N THR A 105 -14.85 11.65 -8.64
CA THR A 105 -15.30 13.04 -8.71
C THR A 105 -15.26 13.70 -7.34
N PHE A 106 -14.53 14.81 -7.23
CA PHE A 106 -14.59 15.65 -6.04
C PHE A 106 -15.92 16.41 -6.00
N THR A 107 -16.58 16.41 -4.84
CA THR A 107 -17.85 17.11 -4.60
C THR A 107 -17.78 17.94 -3.31
N LYS A 108 -18.74 18.86 -3.11
CA LYS A 108 -18.86 19.62 -1.85
C LYS A 108 -19.05 18.75 -0.59
N LYS A 109 -19.49 17.50 -0.76
CA LYS A 109 -19.70 16.56 0.34
C LYS A 109 -18.44 15.74 0.63
N SER A 110 -17.48 15.73 -0.28
CA SER A 110 -16.25 14.97 -0.14
C SER A 110 -15.49 15.48 1.10
N SER A 111 -15.32 14.58 2.05
CA SER A 111 -14.62 14.80 3.32
C SER A 111 -13.29 14.07 3.33
N TYR A 112 -13.17 12.97 2.57
CA TYR A 112 -11.96 12.18 2.42
C TYR A 112 -11.64 11.91 0.96
N PHE A 113 -10.37 11.64 0.68
CA PHE A 113 -9.92 11.08 -0.59
C PHE A 113 -8.99 9.90 -0.35
N ASP A 114 -8.93 9.04 -1.35
CA ASP A 114 -7.96 7.96 -1.48
C ASP A 114 -7.38 8.01 -2.90
N ALA A 115 -6.06 8.05 -3.01
CA ALA A 115 -5.34 7.93 -4.27
C ALA A 115 -4.34 6.79 -4.16
N HIS A 116 -4.42 5.78 -5.04
CA HIS A 116 -3.55 4.60 -4.96
C HIS A 116 -3.30 3.96 -6.32
N PHE A 117 -2.22 3.19 -6.39
CA PHE A 117 -1.96 2.26 -7.48
C PHE A 117 -1.83 0.84 -6.94
N ASN A 118 -2.21 -0.12 -7.77
CA ASN A 118 -1.94 -1.52 -7.49
C ASN A 118 -0.46 -1.79 -7.78
N VAL A 119 0.16 -2.62 -6.94
CA VAL A 119 1.54 -3.06 -7.14
C VAL A 119 1.67 -4.57 -7.01
N VAL A 120 2.75 -5.09 -7.58
CA VAL A 120 3.21 -6.46 -7.37
C VAL A 120 4.57 -6.41 -6.69
N GLY A 121 4.80 -7.27 -5.71
CA GLY A 121 6.07 -7.34 -5.00
C GLY A 121 5.88 -7.69 -3.54
N THR A 122 6.94 -7.57 -2.76
CA THR A 122 6.93 -7.95 -1.35
C THR A 122 7.56 -6.90 -0.45
N TYR A 123 7.17 -6.94 0.83
CA TYR A 123 7.81 -6.23 1.93
C TYR A 123 8.14 -7.24 3.02
N TYR A 124 9.43 -7.46 3.28
CA TYR A 124 9.92 -8.58 4.10
C TYR A 124 9.35 -9.95 3.67
N GLY A 125 9.17 -10.14 2.35
CA GLY A 125 8.59 -11.34 1.76
C GLY A 125 7.06 -11.45 1.88
N MET A 126 6.38 -10.48 2.49
CA MET A 126 4.92 -10.42 2.51
C MET A 126 4.38 -9.70 1.27
N PRO A 127 3.36 -10.22 0.56
CA PRO A 127 2.90 -9.59 -0.67
C PRO A 127 2.26 -8.22 -0.41
N ILE A 128 2.63 -7.21 -1.21
CA ILE A 128 1.97 -5.90 -1.22
C ILE A 128 0.97 -5.86 -2.37
N LYS A 129 -0.17 -5.21 -2.16
CA LYS A 129 -1.20 -5.02 -3.20
C LYS A 129 -1.37 -3.58 -3.64
N LYS A 130 -1.12 -2.63 -2.74
CA LYS A 130 -1.39 -1.22 -2.98
C LYS A 130 -0.35 -0.34 -2.33
N ILE A 131 -0.07 0.77 -2.97
CA ILE A 131 0.64 1.91 -2.39
C ILE A 131 -0.23 3.13 -2.67
N GLY A 132 -0.44 3.94 -1.65
CA GLY A 132 -1.44 4.97 -1.70
C GLY A 132 -1.16 6.14 -0.78
N PHE A 133 -2.06 7.11 -0.89
CA PHE A 133 -2.11 8.31 -0.10
C PHE A 133 -3.58 8.63 0.14
N ALA A 134 -3.97 8.66 1.40
CA ALA A 134 -5.32 9.01 1.82
C ALA A 134 -5.26 10.28 2.68
N GLY A 135 -6.38 10.97 2.80
CA GLY A 135 -6.43 12.10 3.71
C GLY A 135 -7.79 12.76 3.83
N GLY A 136 -7.92 13.55 4.89
CA GLY A 136 -9.06 14.40 5.12
C GLY A 136 -8.94 15.70 4.32
N ILE A 137 -9.98 16.01 3.56
CA ILE A 137 -10.05 17.19 2.71
C ILE A 137 -10.10 18.47 3.56
N ALA A 138 -10.83 18.43 4.67
CA ALA A 138 -11.11 19.60 5.50
C ALA A 138 -10.05 19.86 6.57
N ASN A 139 -9.42 18.80 7.10
CA ASN A 139 -8.43 18.92 8.19
C ASN A 139 -6.99 18.97 7.67
N GLY A 140 -6.74 18.66 6.39
CA GLY A 140 -5.39 18.65 5.82
C GLY A 140 -4.49 17.56 6.40
N ILE A 141 -5.07 16.56 7.07
CA ILE A 141 -4.34 15.40 7.58
C ILE A 141 -4.20 14.41 6.45
N TYR A 142 -2.98 13.95 6.24
CA TYR A 142 -2.63 13.06 5.16
C TYR A 142 -1.82 11.87 5.65
N SER A 143 -2.08 10.72 5.04
CA SER A 143 -1.56 9.44 5.47
C SER A 143 -1.08 8.66 4.25
N PRO A 144 0.24 8.64 3.98
CA PRO A 144 0.82 7.68 3.07
C PRO A 144 0.62 6.27 3.61
N TYR A 145 0.31 5.33 2.73
CA TYR A 145 0.07 3.96 3.15
C TYR A 145 0.47 2.94 2.09
N PHE A 146 0.61 1.69 2.51
CA PHE A 146 0.63 0.54 1.62
C PHE A 146 -0.14 -0.63 2.25
N VAL A 147 -0.60 -1.55 1.42
CA VAL A 147 -1.46 -2.66 1.86
C VAL A 147 -0.76 -3.99 1.67
N ILE A 148 -0.61 -4.74 2.76
CA ILE A 148 -0.05 -6.09 2.76
C ILE A 148 -1.20 -7.11 2.72
N ASP A 149 -1.07 -8.10 1.84
CA ASP A 149 -2.01 -9.22 1.67
C ASP A 149 -1.83 -10.29 2.75
N LYS A 150 -1.86 -9.86 4.01
CA LYS A 150 -1.73 -10.70 5.20
C LYS A 150 -2.53 -10.13 6.38
N PRO A 151 -3.00 -10.99 7.31
CA PRO A 151 -3.64 -10.54 8.55
C PRO A 151 -2.71 -9.72 9.44
N VAL A 152 -3.28 -8.81 10.24
CA VAL A 152 -2.54 -7.84 11.06
C VAL A 152 -1.56 -8.50 12.02
N ASP A 153 -1.92 -9.62 12.64
CA ASP A 153 -1.05 -10.31 13.60
C ASP A 153 0.16 -10.98 12.92
N GLU A 154 -0.02 -11.48 11.69
CA GLU A 154 1.09 -12.02 10.90
C GLU A 154 2.05 -10.90 10.48
N VAL A 155 1.49 -9.77 10.04
CA VAL A 155 2.27 -8.58 9.68
C VAL A 155 3.05 -8.07 10.89
N ARG A 156 2.38 -7.84 12.02
CA ARG A 156 2.99 -7.35 13.26
C ARG A 156 4.16 -8.25 13.69
N ARG A 157 3.94 -9.57 13.74
CA ARG A 157 5.00 -10.53 14.08
C ARG A 157 6.17 -10.48 13.11
N LYS A 158 5.92 -10.37 11.81
CA LYS A 158 6.97 -10.29 10.80
C LYS A 158 7.78 -9.00 10.92
N LEU A 159 7.12 -7.86 11.15
CA LEU A 159 7.78 -6.57 11.32
C LEU A 159 8.60 -6.51 12.61
N ARG A 160 8.08 -7.01 13.74
CA ARG A 160 8.86 -7.14 14.99
C ARG A 160 10.13 -7.98 14.81
N ALA A 161 10.09 -9.00 13.97
CA ALA A 161 11.24 -9.85 13.71
C ALA A 161 12.30 -9.25 12.77
N ASN A 162 11.96 -8.21 12.00
CA ASN A 162 12.83 -7.67 10.94
C ASN A 162 13.14 -6.17 11.09
N THR A 163 12.47 -5.47 12.00
CA THR A 163 12.55 -4.03 12.20
C THR A 163 12.70 -3.71 13.69
N LYS A 164 12.97 -2.45 14.01
CA LYS A 164 12.95 -1.94 15.38
C LYS A 164 11.65 -1.21 15.73
N ILE A 165 10.62 -1.33 14.90
CA ILE A 165 9.34 -0.67 15.14
C ILE A 165 8.70 -1.28 16.38
N THR A 166 8.43 -0.45 17.37
CA THR A 166 7.57 -0.79 18.50
C THR A 166 6.12 -0.63 18.04
N PHE A 167 5.33 -1.69 18.21
CA PHE A 167 3.87 -1.59 18.10
C PHE A 167 3.39 -1.78 19.53
N GLU A 168 2.76 -0.78 20.11
CA GLU A 168 2.15 -0.92 21.45
C GLU A 168 1.16 -2.09 21.42
N ASP A 169 1.37 -3.07 22.30
CA ASP A 169 0.39 -4.11 22.58
C ASP A 169 -0.60 -3.52 23.60
N CYS A 170 -1.61 -2.76 23.17
CA CYS A 170 -2.64 -2.29 24.11
C CYS A 170 -3.62 -3.45 24.42
N GLU A 171 -3.19 -4.37 25.28
CA GLU A 171 -4.10 -5.26 26.03
C GLU A 171 -4.32 -4.74 27.47
N VAL A 172 -3.41 -3.92 28.00
CA VAL A 172 -3.55 -3.18 29.27
C VAL A 172 -2.79 -1.87 29.16
N CYS A 173 -3.47 -0.80 28.74
CA CYS A 173 -2.93 0.54 28.87
C CYS A 173 -3.24 1.02 30.31
N ASP A 174 -2.21 1.03 31.17
CA ASP A 174 -2.27 1.61 32.52
C ASP A 174 -2.49 3.13 32.42
N GLU A 175 -3.36 3.69 33.27
CA GLU A 175 -3.86 5.07 33.11
C GLU A 175 -2.81 6.16 33.37
N ASN A 176 -1.58 5.83 33.77
CA ASN A 176 -0.53 6.80 34.09
C ASN A 176 0.86 6.15 33.87
N GLU A 177 1.75 6.84 33.13
CA GLU A 177 3.10 6.43 32.66
C GLU A 177 3.08 5.57 31.37
N ASP A 178 3.79 5.88 30.27
CA ASP A 178 4.68 6.98 29.89
C ASP A 178 4.80 6.95 28.35
N ASP A 179 5.03 8.12 27.76
CA ASP A 179 5.25 8.34 26.33
C ASP A 179 6.31 7.40 25.71
N GLU A 180 5.88 6.40 24.96
CA GLU A 180 6.59 5.94 23.75
C GLU A 180 5.57 5.68 22.64
N ALA A 181 4.79 6.71 22.32
CA ALA A 181 4.06 6.78 21.07
C ALA A 181 5.00 6.31 19.96
N ALA A 182 4.65 5.20 19.30
CA ALA A 182 5.44 4.67 18.21
C ALA A 182 5.50 5.72 17.10
N VAL A 183 6.52 6.58 17.11
CA VAL A 183 6.77 7.51 16.01
C VAL A 183 7.10 6.63 14.81
N GLY A 184 6.13 6.38 13.94
CA GLY A 184 6.29 5.40 12.88
C GLY A 184 5.00 4.84 12.30
N LEU A 185 5.08 3.56 11.91
CA LEU A 185 4.05 2.89 11.13
C LEU A 185 2.95 2.32 12.02
N GLU A 186 1.71 2.65 11.69
CA GLU A 186 0.52 2.05 12.29
C GLU A 186 0.01 0.88 11.44
N LEU A 187 -0.57 -0.13 12.09
CA LEU A 187 -1.11 -1.32 11.43
C LEU A 187 -2.61 -1.44 11.72
N TYR A 188 -3.41 -1.39 10.66
CA TYR A 188 -4.86 -1.57 10.76
C TYR A 188 -5.34 -2.75 9.93
N PRO A 189 -6.33 -3.53 10.41
CA PRO A 189 -7.09 -4.41 9.55
C PRO A 189 -7.69 -3.60 8.39
N SER A 190 -7.47 -4.05 7.15
CA SER A 190 -7.94 -3.31 6.00
C SER A 190 -9.46 -3.26 5.96
N GLN A 191 -10.01 -2.05 5.87
CA GLN A 191 -11.46 -1.82 5.73
C GLN A 191 -12.01 -2.35 4.39
N GLN A 192 -11.13 -2.59 3.42
CA GLN A 192 -11.51 -2.94 2.05
C GLN A 192 -11.66 -4.45 1.84
N LYS A 193 -10.87 -5.27 2.55
CA LYS A 193 -10.89 -6.73 2.46
C LYS A 193 -10.43 -7.37 3.75
N ALA A 194 -11.15 -8.42 4.16
CA ALA A 194 -10.70 -9.30 5.24
C ALA A 194 -9.32 -9.89 4.93
N ASN A 195 -8.51 -10.10 5.97
CA ASN A 195 -7.16 -10.67 5.91
C ASN A 195 -6.10 -9.83 5.19
N MET A 196 -6.31 -8.52 5.08
CA MET A 196 -5.28 -7.57 4.64
C MET A 196 -4.97 -6.58 5.75
N THR A 197 -3.78 -5.99 5.69
CA THR A 197 -3.33 -4.99 6.66
C THR A 197 -2.93 -3.72 5.94
N ASP A 198 -3.53 -2.61 6.34
CA ASP A 198 -3.12 -1.28 5.94
C ASP A 198 -1.97 -0.86 6.85
N VAL A 199 -0.82 -0.55 6.25
CA VAL A 199 0.35 -0.01 6.94
C VAL A 199 0.38 1.48 6.65
N ILE A 200 0.19 2.30 7.67
CA ILE A 200 -0.03 3.73 7.54
C ILE A 200 1.13 4.47 8.21
N CYS A 201 1.66 5.49 7.53
CA CYS A 201 2.50 6.46 8.20
C CYS A 201 1.62 7.48 8.91
N ASP A 202 1.63 7.47 10.25
CA ASP A 202 1.07 8.58 11.00
C ASP A 202 2.03 9.76 10.93
N LEU A 203 1.51 10.91 10.48
CA LEU A 203 2.22 12.18 10.37
C LEU A 203 1.63 13.23 11.33
N SER A 204 0.69 12.82 12.19
CA SER A 204 0.15 13.70 13.22
C SER A 204 1.18 13.91 14.32
N ASN A 205 1.67 15.15 14.42
CA ASN A 205 2.40 15.67 15.57
C ASN A 205 1.40 16.32 16.53
#